data_AF-A0A4R1P8E7-F1
#
_entry.id   AF-A0A4R1P8E7-F1
#
_cell.length_a   1.000
_cell.length_b   1.000
_cell.length_c   1.000
_cell.angle_alpha   90.00
_cell.angle_beta   90.00
_cell.angle_gamma   90.00
#
_symmetry.space_group_name_H-M   'P 1'
#
loop_
_entity.id
_entity.type
_entity.pdbx_description
1 polymer ?
#
loop_
_entity_poly.entity_id
_entity_poly.type
_entity_poly.pdbx_seq_one_letter_code
_entity_poly.pdbx_strand_id
1 'polypeptide(L)'
;MIKYKADDWLRPKVEIVECERATDSSVFVNGKRRAKESANERYLDSFDEAKSWLLDRADRRLQAARNALQRAQDQLGNIKGMKEPQQ
;
A
#
# COMPACT_ATOMS: atom_id res chain seq x y z
N MET A 1 -8.10 20.23 -14.00
CA MET A 1 -8.47 18.81 -14.19
C MET A 1 -8.55 18.15 -12.82
N ILE A 2 -9.64 17.45 -12.51
CA ILE A 2 -9.77 16.77 -11.22
C ILE A 2 -9.06 15.42 -11.25
N LYS A 3 -8.32 15.10 -10.19
CA LYS A 3 -7.73 13.79 -9.90
C LYS A 3 -8.13 13.34 -8.49
N TYR A 4 -8.14 12.04 -8.27
CA TYR A 4 -8.34 11.43 -6.98
C TYR A 4 -6.98 10.92 -6.46
N LYS A 5 -6.46 11.58 -5.43
CA LYS A 5 -5.22 11.20 -4.77
C LYS A 5 -5.52 10.13 -3.73
N ALA A 6 -5.09 8.91 -3.98
CA ALA A 6 -5.04 7.86 -2.97
C ALA A 6 -3.75 7.99 -2.15
N ASP A 7 -3.84 8.02 -0.83
CA ASP A 7 -2.73 8.09 0.12
C ASP A 7 -2.84 6.93 1.10
N ASP A 8 -1.74 6.17 1.25
CA ASP A 8 -1.66 4.92 1.98
C ASP A 8 -0.58 4.94 3.09
N TRP A 9 -0.12 6.13 3.51
CA TRP A 9 1.01 6.28 4.43
C TRP A 9 0.72 5.89 5.89
N LEU A 10 -0.44 6.26 6.45
CA LEU A 10 -0.81 5.96 7.84
C LEU A 10 -2.29 5.64 8.00
N ARG A 11 -3.13 6.48 7.41
CA ARG A 11 -4.58 6.29 7.35
C ARG A 11 -4.99 6.37 5.88
N PRO A 12 -5.29 5.22 5.25
CA PRO A 12 -5.74 5.17 3.87
C PRO A 12 -6.86 6.19 3.64
N LYS A 13 -6.66 7.10 2.69
CA LYS A 13 -7.65 8.12 2.33
C LYS A 13 -7.59 8.44 0.84
N VAL A 14 -8.70 8.96 0.34
CA VAL A 14 -8.81 9.51 -1.02
C VAL A 14 -9.13 11.00 -0.89
N GLU A 15 -8.31 11.84 -1.52
CA GLU A 15 -8.50 13.28 -1.58
C GLU A 15 -8.78 13.72 -3.02
N ILE A 16 -9.74 14.63 -3.20
CA ILE A 16 -9.97 15.27 -4.50
C ILE A 16 -8.92 16.35 -4.67
N VAL A 17 -8.17 16.30 -5.76
CA VAL A 17 -7.08 17.23 -6.05
C VAL A 17 -7.31 17.87 -7.42
N GLU A 18 -7.32 19.20 -7.44
CA GLU A 18 -7.30 19.95 -8.69
C GLU A 18 -5.87 20.02 -9.25
N CYS A 19 -5.69 19.49 -10.45
CA CYS A 19 -4.44 19.48 -11.18
C CYS A 19 -4.51 20.48 -12.34
N GLU A 20 -3.45 21.25 -12.51
CA GLU A 20 -3.28 22.19 -13.62
C GLU A 20 -3.04 21.44 -14.93
N ARG A 21 -2.13 20.45 -14.89
CA ARG A 21 -1.81 19.57 -16.02
C ARG A 21 -1.34 18.20 -15.52
N ALA A 22 -1.43 17.21 -16.40
CA ALA A 22 -0.92 15.86 -16.18
C ALA A 22 -0.09 15.42 -17.38
N THR A 23 0.97 14.67 -17.11
CA THR A 23 1.74 13.88 -18.09
C THR A 23 1.60 12.40 -17.73
N ASP A 24 2.22 11.52 -18.51
CA ASP A 24 2.18 10.07 -18.26
C ASP A 24 2.71 9.71 -16.87
N SER A 25 3.73 10.42 -16.38
CA SER A 25 4.44 10.11 -15.13
C SER A 25 4.27 11.14 -14.02
N SER A 26 3.63 12.29 -14.27
CA SER A 26 3.58 13.40 -13.31
C SER A 26 2.27 14.17 -13.36
N VAL A 27 1.90 14.77 -12.24
CA VAL A 27 0.81 15.73 -12.12
C VAL A 27 1.35 17.05 -11.57
N PHE A 28 0.71 18.16 -11.92
CA PHE A 28 1.10 19.49 -11.46
C PHE A 28 -0.01 20.06 -10.59
N VAL A 29 0.31 20.33 -9.33
CA VAL A 29 -0.63 20.77 -8.30
C VAL A 29 -0.01 22.00 -7.62
N ASN A 30 -0.71 23.14 -7.69
CA ASN A 30 -0.27 24.43 -7.13
C ASN A 30 1.14 24.82 -7.59
N GLY A 31 1.39 24.76 -8.91
CA GLY A 31 2.66 25.07 -9.55
C GLY A 31 3.79 24.05 -9.29
N LYS A 32 3.54 23.00 -8.50
CA LYS A 32 4.55 22.00 -8.14
C LYS A 32 4.33 20.68 -8.88
N ARG A 33 5.41 20.13 -9.43
CA ARG A 33 5.42 18.79 -10.03
C ARG A 33 5.37 17.72 -8.92
N ARG A 34 4.47 16.76 -9.07
CA ARG A 34 4.35 15.55 -8.25
C ARG A 34 4.42 14.33 -9.16
N ALA A 35 4.96 13.22 -8.66
CA ALA A 35 4.89 11.95 -9.37
C ALA A 35 3.43 11.48 -9.42
N LYS A 36 2.99 10.93 -10.55
CA LYS A 36 1.64 10.38 -10.69
C LYS A 36 1.45 9.13 -9.82
N GLU A 37 2.53 8.40 -9.58
CA GLU A 37 2.57 7.25 -8.70
C GLU A 37 3.88 7.26 -7.89
N SER A 38 3.79 6.91 -6.62
CA SER A 38 4.91 6.69 -5.72
C SER A 38 4.64 5.45 -4.86
N ALA A 39 5.54 5.15 -3.91
CA ALA A 39 5.37 4.01 -3.02
C ALA A 39 4.09 4.06 -2.18
N ASN A 40 3.58 5.26 -1.84
CA ASN A 40 2.49 5.45 -0.88
C ASN A 40 1.36 6.36 -1.35
N GLU A 41 1.51 7.00 -2.51
CA GLU A 41 0.46 7.83 -3.09
C GLU A 41 0.35 7.63 -4.59
N ARG A 42 -0.87 7.75 -5.12
CA ARG A 42 -1.17 7.67 -6.55
C ARG A 42 -2.31 8.62 -6.92
N TYR A 43 -2.18 9.31 -8.06
CA TYR A 43 -3.18 10.21 -8.62
C TYR A 43 -3.93 9.51 -9.74
N LEU A 44 -5.24 9.35 -9.58
CA LEU A 44 -6.10 8.54 -10.43
C LEU A 44 -7.26 9.36 -11.00
N ASP A 45 -7.91 8.83 -12.03
CA ASP A 45 -8.92 9.54 -12.81
C ASP A 45 -10.32 9.41 -12.21
N SER A 46 -10.55 8.40 -11.38
CA SER A 46 -11.81 8.20 -10.67
C SER A 46 -11.61 7.81 -9.20
N PHE A 47 -12.67 8.02 -8.41
CA PHE A 47 -12.73 7.53 -7.04
C PHE A 47 -12.64 6.00 -6.97
N ASP A 48 -13.27 5.29 -7.91
CA ASP A 48 -13.29 3.83 -7.92
C ASP A 48 -11.90 3.25 -8.17
N GLU A 49 -11.12 3.85 -9.08
CA GLU A 49 -9.70 3.50 -9.26
C GLU A 49 -8.89 3.73 -7.99
N ALA A 50 -9.08 4.89 -7.33
CA ALA A 50 -8.39 5.22 -6.09
C ALA A 50 -8.73 4.25 -4.96
N LYS A 51 -10.01 3.90 -4.82
CA LYS A 51 -10.50 2.91 -3.87
C LYS A 51 -9.92 1.52 -4.17
N SER A 52 -9.95 1.08 -5.43
CA SER A 52 -9.41 -0.22 -5.83
C SER A 52 -7.92 -0.32 -5.51
N TRP A 53 -7.15 0.72 -5.82
CA TRP A 53 -5.72 0.76 -5.51
C TRP A 53 -5.44 0.64 -4.00
N LEU A 54 -6.23 1.31 -3.16
CA LEU A 54 -6.11 1.17 -1.69
C LEU A 54 -6.50 -0.22 -1.20
N LEU A 55 -7.57 -0.80 -1.76
CA LEU A 55 -8.04 -2.15 -1.40
C LEU A 55 -6.99 -3.21 -1.74
N ASP A 56 -6.40 -3.17 -2.94
CA ASP A 56 -5.36 -4.10 -3.35
C ASP A 56 -4.16 -4.05 -2.41
N ARG A 57 -3.79 -2.86 -1.94
CA ARG A 57 -2.68 -2.68 -1.00
C ARG A 57 -3.03 -3.17 0.39
N ALA A 58 -4.24 -2.90 0.86
CA ALA A 58 -4.73 -3.43 2.12
C ALA A 58 -4.75 -4.97 2.11
N ASP A 59 -5.22 -5.59 1.02
CA ASP A 59 -5.21 -7.04 0.88
C ASP A 59 -3.78 -7.60 0.87
N ARG A 60 -2.85 -7.01 0.11
CA ARG A 60 -1.43 -7.43 0.14
C ARG A 60 -0.83 -7.39 1.55
N ARG A 61 -1.13 -6.34 2.33
CA ARG A 61 -0.69 -6.25 3.74
C ARG A 61 -1.32 -7.34 4.60
N LEU A 62 -2.61 -7.59 4.43
CA LEU A 62 -3.31 -8.65 5.15
C LEU A 62 -2.71 -10.02 4.86
N GLN A 63 -2.44 -10.33 3.58
CA GLN A 63 -1.79 -11.58 3.20
C GLN A 63 -0.36 -11.69 3.76
N ALA A 64 0.42 -10.60 3.70
CA ALA A 64 1.76 -10.58 4.29
C ALA A 64 1.72 -10.82 5.81
N ALA A 65 0.77 -10.23 6.52
CA ALA A 65 0.58 -10.42 7.95
C ALA A 65 0.16 -11.86 8.31
N ARG A 66 -0.76 -12.46 7.53
CA ARG A 66 -1.14 -13.89 7.68
C ARG A 66 0.07 -14.81 7.51
N ASN A 67 0.86 -14.57 6.48
CA ASN A 67 2.08 -15.36 6.22
C ASN A 67 3.12 -15.18 7.34
N ALA A 68 3.26 -13.97 7.89
CA ALA A 68 4.14 -13.72 9.02
C ALA A 68 3.67 -14.45 10.28
N LEU A 69 2.36 -14.44 10.54
CA LEU A 69 1.76 -15.17 11.67
C LEU A 69 2.02 -16.68 11.54
N GLN A 70 1.77 -17.27 10.36
CA GLN A 70 2.02 -18.69 10.13
C GLN A 70 3.49 -19.06 10.41
N ARG A 71 4.45 -18.29 9.87
CA ARG A 71 5.88 -18.53 10.12
C ARG A 71 6.23 -18.47 11.60
N ALA A 72 5.65 -17.53 12.34
CA ALA A 72 5.88 -17.41 13.78
C ALA A 72 5.28 -18.61 14.56
N GLN A 73 4.11 -19.10 14.14
CA GLN A 73 3.51 -20.31 14.70
C GLN A 73 4.37 -21.55 14.43
N ASP A 74 4.87 -21.71 13.21
CA ASP A 74 5.76 -22.81 12.83
C ASP A 74 7.05 -22.79 13.66
N GLN A 75 7.67 -21.61 13.78
CA GLN A 75 8.87 -21.43 14.60
C GLN A 75 8.62 -21.80 16.07
N LEU A 76 7.50 -21.36 16.63
CA LEU A 76 7.10 -21.71 18.00
C LEU A 76 6.90 -23.21 18.16
N GLY A 77 6.24 -23.86 17.20
CA GLY A 77 6.04 -25.31 17.18
C GLY A 77 7.37 -26.06 17.16
N ASN A 78 8.29 -25.64 16.29
CA ASN A 78 9.63 -26.21 16.20
C ASN A 78 10.40 -26.10 17.51
N ILE A 79 10.39 -24.91 18.14
CA ILE A 79 11.06 -24.69 19.43
C ILE A 79 10.46 -25.57 20.52
N LYS A 80 9.12 -25.66 20.61
CA LYS A 80 8.44 -26.54 21.58
C LYS A 80 8.76 -28.03 21.39
N GLY A 81 9.02 -28.44 20.14
CA GLY A 81 9.35 -29.82 19.78
C GLY A 81 10.84 -30.17 19.89
N MET A 82 11.72 -29.23 20.24
CA MET A 82 13.14 -29.51 20.39
C MET A 82 13.39 -30.52 21.51
N LYS A 83 14.19 -31.53 21.21
CA LYS A 83 14.69 -32.51 22.18
C LYS A 83 16.15 -32.23 22.46
N GLU A 84 16.60 -32.60 23.65
CA GLU A 84 18.00 -32.52 24.00
C GLU A 84 18.83 -33.40 23.03
N PRO A 85 19.95 -32.90 22.49
CA PRO A 85 20.82 -33.71 21.64
C PRO A 85 21.37 -34.90 22.43
N GLN A 86 21.15 -36.12 21.96
CA GLN A 86 21.81 -37.30 22.53
C GLN A 86 23.30 -37.24 22.18
N GLN A 87 24.16 -37.19 23.20
CA GLN A 87 25.62 -37.28 23.07
C GLN A 87 26.07 -38.73 22.86
#